data_AF-A0A6C0JNU6-F1
#
_entry.id   AF-A0A6C0JNU6-F1
#
_cell.length_a   1.000
_cell.length_b   1.000
_cell.length_c   1.000
_cell.angle_alpha   90.00
_cell.angle_beta   90.00
_cell.angle_gamma   90.00
#
_symmetry.space_group_name_H-M   'P 1'
#
loop_
_entity.id
_entity.type
_entity.pdbx_description
1 polymer ?
#
loop_
_entity_poly.entity_id
_entity_poly.type
_entity_poly.pdbx_seq_one_letter_code
_entity_poly.pdbx_strand_id
1 'polypeptide(L)'
;MTKLWGPLGWMTLHSVSLIYPENPSDLEKGIATRFLNLFAETISCNSCKNHFKSILLIYRNMYPGFLNSRQEFAIFVFRAHNTVNRRLDKPRPSTVADCLQTLREATSHTSLAEFRTAYINYLTKNWTRELSGDNMMAMASVREMEKINNEYWTPREIPIPELNEEDVTTSIEKSDTRLTFSGNLSSVKVGFAGGRLRLTKR
;
A
#
# COMPACT_ATOMS: atom_id res chain seq x y z
N MET A 1 -21.07 -0.97 -1.22
CA MET A 1 -20.27 -0.46 -2.36
C MET A 1 -18.77 -0.79 -2.32
N THR A 2 -18.21 -1.41 -1.27
CA THR A 2 -16.78 -1.79 -1.21
C THR A 2 -16.39 -2.95 -2.14
N LYS A 3 -17.37 -3.73 -2.62
CA LYS A 3 -17.13 -4.90 -3.48
C LYS A 3 -16.39 -4.59 -4.78
N LEU A 4 -16.51 -3.37 -5.30
CA LEU A 4 -15.89 -2.99 -6.58
C LEU A 4 -14.41 -2.58 -6.40
N TRP A 5 -14.13 -1.68 -5.45
CA TRP A 5 -12.79 -1.09 -5.32
C TRP A 5 -11.90 -1.77 -4.29
N GLY A 6 -12.49 -2.43 -3.28
CA GLY A 6 -11.74 -3.07 -2.19
C GLY A 6 -10.74 -4.11 -2.70
N PRO A 7 -11.16 -5.07 -3.56
CA PRO A 7 -10.24 -6.04 -4.17
C PRO A 7 -9.13 -5.36 -4.97
N LEU A 8 -9.45 -4.34 -5.78
CA LEU A 8 -8.47 -3.59 -6.58
C LEU A 8 -7.43 -2.89 -5.70
N GLY A 9 -7.88 -2.26 -4.60
CA GLY A 9 -6.99 -1.59 -3.64
C GLY A 9 -6.05 -2.56 -2.95
N TRP A 10 -6.56 -3.71 -2.48
CA TRP A 10 -5.70 -4.74 -1.88
C TRP A 10 -4.73 -5.34 -2.89
N MET A 11 -5.15 -5.63 -4.12
CA MET A 11 -4.24 -6.10 -5.18
C MET A 11 -3.17 -5.07 -5.52
N THR A 12 -3.50 -3.79 -5.45
CA THR A 12 -2.51 -2.72 -5.62
C THR A 12 -1.44 -2.74 -4.52
N LEU A 13 -1.84 -2.90 -3.26
CA LEU A 13 -0.90 -2.99 -2.14
C LEU A 13 -0.01 -4.24 -2.22
N HIS A 14 -0.62 -5.42 -2.41
CA HIS A 14 0.10 -6.70 -2.52
C HIS A 14 1.06 -6.68 -3.70
N SER A 15 0.60 -6.16 -4.85
CA SER A 15 1.45 -5.99 -6.01
C SER A 15 2.70 -5.16 -5.69
N VAL A 16 2.52 -3.97 -5.11
CA VAL A 16 3.64 -3.07 -4.84
C VAL A 16 4.60 -3.66 -3.81
N SER A 17 4.10 -4.34 -2.77
CA SER A 17 4.98 -4.97 -1.77
C SER A 17 5.76 -6.15 -2.33
N LEU A 18 5.17 -6.94 -3.24
CA LEU A 18 5.82 -8.12 -3.82
C LEU A 18 6.87 -7.78 -4.88
N ILE A 19 6.66 -6.73 -5.68
CA ILE A 19 7.65 -6.27 -6.66
C ILE A 19 8.70 -5.32 -6.05
N TYR A 20 8.57 -4.98 -4.76
CA TYR A 20 9.53 -4.15 -4.04
C TYR A 20 10.92 -4.82 -4.04
N PRO A 21 12.05 -4.06 -4.07
CA PRO A 21 13.38 -4.67 -4.01
C PRO A 21 13.64 -5.38 -2.68
N GLU A 22 14.38 -6.48 -2.71
CA GLU A 22 14.86 -7.15 -1.49
C GLU A 22 15.82 -6.26 -0.70
N ASN A 23 16.68 -5.53 -1.42
CA ASN A 23 17.66 -4.61 -0.86
C ASN A 23 17.41 -3.20 -1.41
N PRO A 24 16.38 -2.49 -0.91
CA PRO A 24 15.98 -1.18 -1.42
C PRO A 24 16.97 -0.09 -0.99
N SER A 25 17.27 0.80 -1.93
CA SER A 25 17.97 2.06 -1.63
C SER A 25 17.08 3.04 -0.85
N ASP A 26 17.68 4.07 -0.24
CA ASP A 26 16.93 5.14 0.44
C ASP A 26 15.92 5.83 -0.48
N LEU A 27 16.25 5.93 -1.78
CA LEU A 27 15.33 6.41 -2.81
C LEU A 27 14.06 5.57 -2.84
N GLU A 28 14.21 4.26 -2.87
CA GLU A 28 13.13 3.30 -3.02
C GLU A 28 12.27 3.18 -1.76
N LYS A 29 12.90 3.30 -0.58
CA LYS A 29 12.19 3.48 0.70
C LYS A 29 11.33 4.74 0.70
N GLY A 30 11.85 5.84 0.16
CA GLY A 30 11.09 7.10 0.01
C GLY A 30 9.92 6.97 -0.95
N ILE A 31 10.07 6.25 -2.07
CA ILE A 31 8.99 5.97 -3.02
C ILE A 31 7.89 5.14 -2.35
N ALA A 32 8.25 4.03 -1.70
CA ALA A 32 7.29 3.16 -1.02
C ALA A 32 6.55 3.90 0.09
N THR A 33 7.26 4.71 0.89
CA THR A 33 6.66 5.57 1.91
C THR A 33 5.65 6.54 1.31
N ARG A 34 6.01 7.20 0.21
CA ARG A 34 5.11 8.14 -0.48
C ARG A 34 3.89 7.43 -1.06
N PHE A 35 4.10 6.30 -1.72
CA PHE A 35 3.02 5.47 -2.26
C PHE A 35 2.02 5.08 -1.16
N LEU A 36 2.47 4.59 0.00
CA LEU A 36 1.60 4.22 1.11
C LEU A 36 0.78 5.40 1.64
N ASN A 37 1.39 6.59 1.71
CA ASN A 37 0.69 7.81 2.12
C ASN A 37 -0.36 8.22 1.08
N LEU A 38 -0.01 8.23 -0.22
CA LEU A 38 -0.95 8.53 -1.30
C LEU A 38 -2.11 7.53 -1.35
N PHE A 39 -1.81 6.23 -1.19
CA PHE A 39 -2.82 5.19 -1.11
C PHE A 39 -3.79 5.46 0.05
N ALA A 40 -3.26 5.73 1.25
CA ALA A 40 -4.08 6.04 2.42
C ALA A 40 -4.98 7.26 2.19
N GLU A 41 -4.48 8.33 1.57
CA GLU A 41 -5.26 9.55 1.30
C GLU A 41 -6.33 9.37 0.22
N THR A 42 -6.14 8.45 -0.72
CA THR A 42 -7.01 8.29 -1.89
C THR A 42 -8.13 7.27 -1.71
N ILE A 43 -8.13 6.46 -0.64
CA ILE A 43 -9.24 5.54 -0.33
C ILE A 43 -10.58 6.31 -0.33
N SER A 44 -11.51 5.91 -1.19
CA SER A 44 -12.79 6.61 -1.45
C SER A 44 -13.82 6.48 -0.32
N CYS A 45 -13.60 5.59 0.64
CA CYS A 45 -14.45 5.37 1.80
C CYS A 45 -13.82 6.01 3.05
N ASN A 46 -14.48 7.00 3.65
CA ASN A 46 -13.91 7.77 4.77
C ASN A 46 -13.58 6.90 6.01
N SER A 47 -14.48 6.00 6.41
CA SER A 47 -14.23 5.09 7.54
C SER A 47 -13.10 4.09 7.24
N CYS A 48 -13.02 3.61 5.99
CA CYS A 48 -11.96 2.72 5.53
C CYS A 48 -10.60 3.44 5.49
N LYS A 49 -10.58 4.68 4.99
CA LYS A 49 -9.42 5.60 4.96
C LYS A 49 -8.85 5.79 6.35
N ASN A 50 -9.69 6.21 7.30
CA ASN A 50 -9.26 6.46 8.68
C ASN A 50 -8.74 5.19 9.37
N HIS A 51 -9.36 4.04 9.09
CA HIS A 51 -8.90 2.76 9.61
C HIS A 51 -7.53 2.37 9.03
N PHE A 52 -7.34 2.48 7.72
CA PHE A 52 -6.05 2.17 7.08
C PHE A 52 -4.93 3.12 7.55
N LYS A 53 -5.22 4.42 7.71
CA LYS A 53 -4.28 5.39 8.30
C LYS A 53 -3.86 4.97 9.71
N SER A 54 -4.79 4.46 10.51
CA SER A 54 -4.50 3.97 11.87
C SER A 54 -3.61 2.73 11.84
N ILE A 55 -3.94 1.73 11.01
CA ILE A 55 -3.11 0.54 10.79
C ILE A 55 -1.69 0.93 10.38
N LEU A 56 -1.56 1.77 9.36
CA LEU A 56 -0.26 2.21 8.84
C LEU A 56 0.57 2.95 9.91
N LEU A 57 -0.08 3.81 10.73
CA LEU A 57 0.59 4.52 11.80
C LEU A 57 1.09 3.60 12.91
N ILE A 58 0.23 2.69 13.39
CA ILE A 58 0.57 1.73 14.45
C ILE A 58 1.70 0.83 13.96
N TYR A 59 1.60 0.29 12.74
CA TYR A 59 2.62 -0.60 12.19
C TYR A 59 3.98 0.08 12.04
N ARG A 60 4.02 1.32 11.55
CA ARG A 60 5.26 2.11 11.44
C ARG A 60 5.95 2.30 12.79
N ASN A 61 5.19 2.42 13.87
CA ASN A 61 5.76 2.57 15.22
C ASN A 61 6.27 1.23 15.78
N MET A 62 5.56 0.13 15.52
CA MET A 62 5.97 -1.20 15.99
C MET A 62 7.14 -1.78 15.19
N TYR A 63 7.17 -1.51 13.88
CA TYR A 63 8.14 -2.06 12.93
C TYR A 63 8.71 -0.92 12.06
N PRO A 64 9.55 -0.02 12.61
CA PRO A 64 10.11 1.11 11.85
C PRO A 64 10.95 0.66 10.63
N GLY A 65 11.45 -0.58 10.66
CA GLY A 65 12.22 -1.19 9.59
C GLY A 65 11.42 -1.72 8.41
N PHE A 66 10.07 -1.80 8.45
CA PHE A 66 9.27 -2.63 7.54
C PHE A 66 9.38 -2.37 6.01
N LEU A 67 10.13 -1.35 5.60
CA LEU A 67 10.49 -1.07 4.21
C LEU A 67 11.98 -1.37 3.93
N ASN A 68 12.65 -2.14 4.78
CA ASN A 68 14.06 -2.51 4.61
C ASN A 68 14.24 -3.67 3.64
N SER A 69 13.17 -4.41 3.33
CA SER A 69 13.18 -5.46 2.33
C SER A 69 11.78 -5.70 1.75
N ARG A 70 11.72 -6.44 0.65
CA ARG A 70 10.48 -6.97 0.08
C ARG A 70 9.74 -7.84 1.08
N GLN A 71 10.46 -8.75 1.74
CA GLN A 71 9.89 -9.63 2.76
C GLN A 71 9.13 -8.82 3.81
N GLU A 72 9.79 -7.87 4.46
CA GLU A 72 9.18 -7.09 5.54
C GLU A 72 7.99 -6.26 5.05
N PHE A 73 8.07 -5.72 3.83
CA PHE A 73 6.96 -4.94 3.26
C PHE A 73 5.77 -5.84 2.91
N ALA A 74 6.00 -7.03 2.36
CA ALA A 74 4.93 -7.98 2.08
C ALA A 74 4.23 -8.46 3.36
N ILE A 75 4.99 -8.75 4.43
CA ILE A 75 4.43 -9.11 5.74
C ILE A 75 3.54 -8.00 6.30
N PHE A 76 3.93 -6.72 6.16
CA PHE A 76 3.05 -5.61 6.51
C PHE A 76 1.71 -5.68 5.78
N VAL A 77 1.73 -5.86 4.46
CA VAL A 77 0.49 -5.87 3.67
C VAL A 77 -0.37 -7.09 4.02
N PHE A 78 0.22 -8.26 4.27
CA PHE A 78 -0.52 -9.44 4.76
C PHE A 78 -1.18 -9.18 6.12
N ARG A 79 -0.43 -8.69 7.12
CA ARG A 79 -0.97 -8.36 8.45
C ARG A 79 -2.03 -7.26 8.39
N ALA A 80 -1.85 -6.25 7.55
CA ALA A 80 -2.83 -5.19 7.33
C ALA A 80 -4.12 -5.73 6.72
N HIS A 81 -4.03 -6.59 5.71
CA HIS A 81 -5.18 -7.21 5.08
C HIS A 81 -5.90 -8.16 6.05
N ASN A 82 -5.16 -8.97 6.80
CA ASN A 82 -5.72 -9.86 7.81
C ASN A 82 -6.37 -9.11 8.98
N THR A 83 -5.84 -7.95 9.38
CA THR A 83 -6.48 -7.06 10.37
C THR A 83 -7.85 -6.59 9.88
N VAL A 84 -7.97 -6.20 8.60
CA VAL A 84 -9.26 -5.81 8.02
C VAL A 84 -10.20 -7.02 7.86
N ASN A 85 -9.68 -8.18 7.43
CA ASN A 85 -10.48 -9.39 7.32
C ASN A 85 -11.04 -9.83 8.67
N ARG A 86 -10.25 -9.76 9.74
CA ARG A 86 -10.71 -10.05 11.10
C ARG A 86 -11.87 -9.16 11.50
N ARG A 87 -11.74 -7.84 11.31
CA ARG A 87 -12.79 -6.86 11.62
C ARG A 87 -14.09 -7.10 10.83
N LEU A 88 -13.97 -7.63 9.61
CA LEU A 88 -15.10 -7.87 8.71
C LEU A 88 -15.60 -9.32 8.75
N ASP A 89 -15.13 -10.13 9.69
CA ASP A 89 -15.41 -11.57 9.81
C ASP A 89 -15.21 -12.33 8.48
N LYS A 90 -14.09 -12.07 7.82
CA LYS A 90 -13.66 -12.72 6.59
C LYS A 90 -12.60 -13.80 6.86
N PRO A 91 -12.47 -14.79 5.97
CA PRO A 91 -11.36 -15.73 5.99
C PRO A 91 -10.01 -15.01 6.04
N ARG A 92 -9.07 -15.59 6.80
CA ARG A 92 -7.72 -15.07 6.99
C ARG A 92 -6.73 -16.18 6.67
N PRO A 93 -5.93 -16.03 5.61
CA PRO A 93 -4.76 -16.89 5.40
C PRO A 93 -3.87 -16.89 6.64
N SER A 94 -3.44 -18.08 7.06
CA SER A 94 -2.66 -18.30 8.29
C SER A 94 -1.16 -18.28 8.07
N THR A 95 -0.71 -18.56 6.84
CA THR A 95 0.70 -18.65 6.47
C THR A 95 1.04 -17.72 5.32
N VAL A 96 2.32 -17.47 5.10
CA VAL A 96 2.79 -16.72 3.92
C VAL A 96 2.48 -17.51 2.65
N ALA A 97 2.65 -18.84 2.67
CA ALA A 97 2.26 -19.71 1.56
C ALA A 97 0.77 -19.57 1.19
N ASP A 98 -0.14 -19.56 2.17
CA ASP A 98 -1.58 -19.37 1.92
C ASP A 98 -1.89 -18.01 1.27
N CYS A 99 -1.22 -16.96 1.76
CA CYS A 99 -1.32 -15.61 1.20
C CYS A 99 -0.88 -15.59 -0.27
N LEU A 100 0.30 -16.15 -0.57
CA LEU A 100 0.85 -16.19 -1.92
C LEU A 100 -0.01 -17.06 -2.85
N GLN A 101 -0.51 -18.19 -2.37
CA GLN A 101 -1.42 -19.05 -3.13
C GLN A 101 -2.71 -18.31 -3.52
N THR A 102 -3.32 -17.59 -2.57
CA THR A 102 -4.50 -16.76 -2.82
C THR A 102 -4.23 -15.72 -3.91
N LEU A 103 -3.04 -15.10 -3.88
CA LEU A 103 -2.65 -14.11 -4.88
C LEU A 103 -2.43 -14.74 -6.26
N ARG A 104 -1.74 -15.88 -6.34
CA ARG A 104 -1.51 -16.61 -7.60
C ARG A 104 -2.83 -17.00 -8.27
N GLU A 105 -3.79 -17.48 -7.48
CA GLU A 105 -5.15 -17.79 -7.96
C GLU A 105 -5.89 -16.55 -8.45
N ALA A 106 -5.82 -15.44 -7.70
CA ALA A 106 -6.46 -14.18 -8.09
C ALA A 106 -5.84 -13.55 -9.34
N THR A 107 -4.57 -13.86 -9.66
CA THR A 107 -3.83 -13.32 -10.80
C THR A 107 -3.70 -14.31 -11.97
N SER A 108 -4.43 -15.42 -11.98
CA SER A 108 -4.31 -16.46 -13.01
C SER A 108 -4.66 -15.98 -14.43
N HIS A 109 -5.50 -14.95 -14.53
CA HIS A 109 -6.00 -14.39 -15.78
C HIS A 109 -5.84 -12.87 -15.87
N THR A 110 -5.18 -12.25 -14.89
CA THR A 110 -5.00 -10.79 -14.82
C THR A 110 -3.71 -10.50 -14.08
N SER A 111 -2.86 -9.67 -14.68
CA SER A 111 -1.59 -9.29 -14.09
C SER A 111 -1.76 -8.34 -12.91
N LEU A 112 -0.78 -8.32 -12.01
CA LEU A 112 -0.72 -7.35 -10.92
C LEU A 112 -0.70 -5.89 -11.43
N ALA A 113 -0.03 -5.63 -12.56
CA ALA A 113 0.00 -4.32 -13.22
C ALA A 113 -1.39 -3.83 -13.66
N GLU A 114 -2.21 -4.74 -14.20
CA GLU A 114 -3.59 -4.44 -14.59
C GLU A 114 -4.45 -4.10 -13.38
N PHE A 115 -4.27 -4.79 -12.24
CA PHE A 115 -4.95 -4.43 -10.99
C PHE A 115 -4.58 -3.03 -10.50
N ARG A 116 -3.29 -2.65 -10.54
CA ARG A 116 -2.87 -1.28 -10.17
C ARG A 116 -3.50 -0.23 -11.07
N THR A 117 -3.49 -0.47 -12.38
CA THR A 117 -4.10 0.40 -13.39
C THR A 117 -5.61 0.53 -13.17
N ALA A 118 -6.30 -0.59 -12.92
CA ALA A 118 -7.73 -0.60 -12.64
C ALA A 118 -8.09 0.18 -11.37
N TYR A 119 -7.28 0.08 -10.31
CA TYR A 119 -7.50 0.84 -9.08
C TYR A 119 -7.30 2.35 -9.29
N ILE A 120 -6.24 2.76 -9.98
CA ILE A 120 -6.00 4.17 -10.34
C ILE A 120 -7.18 4.71 -11.17
N ASN A 121 -7.64 3.97 -12.17
CA ASN A 121 -8.79 4.35 -12.99
C ASN A 121 -10.08 4.48 -12.17
N TYR A 122 -10.31 3.57 -11.23
CA TYR A 122 -11.43 3.68 -10.29
C TYR A 122 -11.34 4.97 -9.48
N LEU A 123 -10.17 5.27 -8.90
CA LEU A 123 -9.97 6.45 -8.07
C LEU A 123 -10.16 7.74 -8.87
N THR A 124 -9.59 7.82 -10.07
CA THR A 124 -9.80 8.94 -10.99
C THR A 124 -11.29 9.16 -11.23
N LYS A 125 -12.03 8.11 -11.60
CA LYS A 125 -13.49 8.21 -11.83
C LYS A 125 -14.28 8.54 -10.57
N ASN A 126 -13.79 8.18 -9.39
CA ASN A 126 -14.47 8.45 -8.12
C ASN A 126 -14.31 9.91 -7.72
N TRP A 127 -13.08 10.43 -7.78
CA TRP A 127 -12.74 11.77 -7.29
C TRP A 127 -13.03 12.88 -8.31
N THR A 128 -13.38 12.57 -9.56
CA THR A 128 -13.87 13.54 -10.53
C THR A 128 -15.38 13.75 -10.53
N ARG A 129 -16.15 12.98 -9.73
CA ARG A 129 -17.63 13.03 -9.74
C ARG A 129 -18.20 14.35 -9.26
N GLU A 130 -17.50 15.01 -8.35
CA GLU A 130 -17.95 16.24 -7.71
C GLU A 130 -16.76 17.20 -7.58
N LEU A 131 -17.04 18.49 -7.82
CA LEU A 131 -16.04 19.55 -7.65
C LEU A 131 -16.03 20.01 -6.19
N SER A 132 -15.07 19.53 -5.42
CA SER A 132 -14.82 19.99 -4.04
C SER A 132 -13.31 20.11 -3.79
N GLY A 133 -12.90 20.94 -2.82
CA GLY A 133 -11.49 21.11 -2.48
C GLY A 133 -10.82 19.79 -2.07
N ASP A 134 -11.53 18.98 -1.28
CA ASP A 134 -11.07 17.65 -0.85
C ASP A 134 -10.89 16.70 -2.06
N ASN A 135 -11.82 16.72 -3.01
CA ASN A 135 -11.72 15.92 -4.23
C ASN A 135 -10.56 16.38 -5.11
N MET A 136 -10.29 17.68 -5.20
CA MET A 136 -9.14 18.21 -5.93
C MET A 136 -7.81 17.74 -5.32
N MET A 137 -7.69 17.75 -3.99
CA MET A 137 -6.53 17.23 -3.28
C MET A 137 -6.35 15.72 -3.47
N ALA A 138 -7.45 14.96 -3.39
CA ALA A 138 -7.45 13.53 -3.67
C ALA A 138 -7.00 13.28 -5.12
N MET A 139 -7.50 14.03 -6.10
CA MET A 139 -7.10 13.93 -7.50
C MET A 139 -5.62 14.23 -7.74
N ALA A 140 -5.05 15.23 -7.06
CA ALA A 140 -3.62 15.49 -7.12
C ALA A 140 -2.82 14.29 -6.61
N SER A 141 -3.30 13.64 -5.54
CA SER A 141 -2.69 12.44 -4.97
C SER A 141 -2.82 11.22 -5.91
N VAL A 142 -3.97 11.06 -6.57
CA VAL A 142 -4.18 9.99 -7.58
C VAL A 142 -3.22 10.16 -8.75
N ARG A 143 -3.06 11.37 -9.29
CA ARG A 143 -2.13 11.65 -10.40
C ARG A 143 -0.68 11.36 -10.05
N GLU A 144 -0.27 11.68 -8.83
CA GLU A 144 1.08 11.33 -8.37
C GLU A 144 1.24 9.82 -8.20
N MET A 145 0.23 9.14 -7.67
CA MET A 145 0.24 7.67 -7.55
C MET A 145 0.31 6.99 -8.91
N GLU A 146 -0.42 7.49 -9.91
CA GLU A 146 -0.34 7.06 -11.31
C GLU A 146 1.06 7.26 -11.88
N LYS A 147 1.68 8.40 -11.61
CA LYS A 147 3.04 8.67 -12.07
C LYS A 147 4.06 7.71 -11.45
N ILE A 148 4.00 7.49 -10.14
CA ILE A 148 4.86 6.49 -9.45
C ILE A 148 4.62 5.10 -10.04
N ASN A 149 3.36 4.73 -10.29
CA ASN A 149 3.02 3.45 -10.92
C ASN A 149 3.71 3.28 -12.27
N ASN A 150 3.55 4.27 -13.16
CA ASN A 150 4.02 4.16 -14.53
C ASN A 150 5.54 4.27 -14.65
N GLU A 151 6.19 5.11 -13.83
CA GLU A 151 7.63 5.35 -13.93
C GLU A 151 8.47 4.41 -13.05
N TYR A 152 7.92 3.88 -11.96
CA TYR A 152 8.68 3.06 -11.01
C TYR A 152 8.18 1.61 -10.92
N TRP A 153 6.91 1.39 -10.61
CA TRP A 153 6.37 0.04 -10.35
C TRP A 153 6.25 -0.81 -11.61
N THR A 154 5.58 -0.32 -12.65
CA THR A 154 5.32 -1.06 -13.89
C THR A 154 6.58 -1.49 -14.63
N PRO A 155 7.67 -0.69 -14.71
CA PRO A 155 8.93 -1.15 -15.32
C PRO A 155 9.67 -2.23 -14.52
N ARG A 156 9.21 -2.57 -13.31
CA ARG A 156 9.86 -3.51 -12.37
C ARG A 156 8.99 -4.72 -12.08
N GLU A 157 8.09 -5.06 -13.00
CA GLU A 157 7.31 -6.28 -12.88
C GLU A 157 8.21 -7.51 -12.78
N ILE A 158 7.87 -8.36 -11.82
CA ILE A 158 8.46 -9.68 -11.62
C ILE A 158 7.32 -10.66 -11.34
N PRO A 159 7.48 -11.96 -11.62
CA PRO A 159 6.56 -12.98 -11.12
C PRO A 159 6.40 -12.86 -9.59
N ILE A 160 5.27 -13.33 -9.05
CA ILE A 160 5.06 -13.40 -7.59
C ILE A 160 6.25 -14.16 -6.98
N PRO A 161 7.09 -13.51 -6.17
CA PRO A 161 8.28 -14.14 -5.62
C PRO A 161 7.91 -15.09 -4.48
N GLU A 162 8.81 -16.02 -4.18
CA GLU A 162 8.74 -16.73 -2.92
C GLU A 162 9.16 -15.81 -1.77
N LEU A 163 8.57 -16.04 -0.61
CA LEU A 163 8.84 -15.33 0.63
C LEU A 163 9.07 -16.35 1.74
N ASN A 164 9.84 -15.97 2.75
CA ASN A 164 10.02 -16.81 3.93
C ASN A 164 8.75 -16.80 4.78
N GLU A 165 8.48 -17.91 5.46
CA GLU A 165 7.39 -17.97 6.42
C GLU A 165 7.64 -17.00 7.59
N GLU A 166 6.60 -16.28 7.96
CA GLU A 166 6.55 -15.38 9.12
C GLU A 166 5.09 -15.28 9.58
N ASP A 167 4.89 -14.83 10.82
CA ASP A 167 3.54 -14.58 11.30
C ASP A 167 2.82 -13.50 10.47
N VAL A 168 1.72 -13.88 9.82
CA VAL A 168 0.81 -12.98 9.09
C VAL A 168 -0.50 -12.71 9.84
N THR A 169 -0.62 -13.24 11.05
CA THR A 169 -1.87 -13.26 11.82
C THR A 169 -1.91 -12.22 12.94
N THR A 170 -0.74 -11.74 13.42
CA THR A 170 -0.69 -10.61 14.37
C THR A 170 -1.41 -9.42 13.79
N SER A 171 -2.43 -8.96 14.53
CA SER A 171 -3.22 -7.83 14.10
C SER A 171 -2.65 -6.51 14.57
N ILE A 172 -2.88 -5.50 13.74
CA ILE A 172 -2.35 -4.16 13.88
C ILE A 172 -3.40 -3.28 14.55
N GLU A 173 -3.52 -3.42 15.87
CA GLU A 173 -4.43 -2.62 16.69
C GLU A 173 -3.68 -1.92 17.83
N LYS A 174 -4.28 -0.87 18.39
CA LYS A 174 -3.69 -0.22 19.57
C LYS A 174 -3.77 -1.22 20.73
N SER A 175 -2.63 -1.62 21.27
CA SER A 175 -2.60 -2.24 22.61
C SER A 175 -3.05 -1.21 23.66
N ASP A 176 -3.72 -1.65 24.73
CA ASP A 176 -4.08 -0.80 25.87
C ASP A 176 -2.86 -0.16 26.59
N THR A 177 -1.64 -0.61 26.27
CA THR A 177 -0.41 0.05 26.68
C THR A 177 -0.19 1.36 25.93
N ARG A 178 -0.20 2.48 26.68
CA ARG A 178 0.08 3.84 26.22
C ARG A 178 1.36 3.89 25.39
N LEU A 179 1.24 3.91 24.07
CA LEU A 179 2.34 4.23 23.15
C LEU A 179 2.65 5.73 23.27
N THR A 180 3.80 6.07 23.82
CA THR A 180 4.35 7.42 23.76
C THR A 180 4.73 7.73 22.31
N PHE A 181 4.06 8.71 21.73
CA PHE A 181 4.28 9.14 20.36
C PHE A 181 5.58 9.95 20.26
N SER A 182 6.65 9.35 19.74
CA SER A 182 7.88 10.06 19.39
C SER A 182 8.35 9.65 17.99
N GLY A 183 7.49 9.88 16.99
CA GLY A 183 7.84 9.68 15.58
C GLY A 183 8.03 11.01 14.88
N ASN A 184 9.27 11.38 14.58
CA ASN A 184 9.54 12.44 13.60
C ASN A 184 9.08 11.94 12.23
N LEU A 185 7.98 12.48 11.72
CA LEU A 185 7.56 12.32 10.32
C LEU A 185 8.60 13.01 9.44
N SER A 186 9.61 12.25 8.97
CA SER A 186 10.51 12.72 7.94
C SER A 186 9.69 12.94 6.66
N SER A 187 9.38 14.20 6.35
CA SER A 187 8.66 14.56 5.13
C SER A 187 9.62 14.49 3.94
N VAL A 188 9.88 13.28 3.45
CA VAL A 188 10.58 13.10 2.19
C VAL A 188 9.65 13.55 1.07
N LYS A 189 10.03 14.60 0.33
CA LYS A 189 9.28 15.01 -0.85
C LYS A 189 9.79 14.18 -2.02
N VAL A 190 8.95 13.26 -2.50
CA VAL A 190 9.10 12.69 -3.83
C VAL A 190 8.70 13.76 -4.83
N GLY A 191 9.60 14.08 -5.74
CA GLY A 191 9.38 15.05 -6.81
C GLY A 191 9.80 14.45 -8.14
N PHE A 192 9.40 15.09 -9.22
CA PHE A 192 9.79 14.70 -10.56
C PHE A 192 10.33 15.93 -11.28
N ALA A 193 11.61 15.91 -11.65
CA ALA A 193 12.26 16.98 -12.41
C ALA A 193 12.80 16.38 -13.71
N GLY A 194 12.41 16.95 -14.86
CA GLY A 194 12.80 16.44 -16.17
C GLY A 194 12.31 15.02 -16.48
N GLY A 195 11.15 14.61 -15.94
CA GLY A 195 10.56 13.29 -16.18
C GLY A 195 11.24 12.12 -15.46
N ARG A 196 12.12 12.40 -14.48
CA ARG A 196 12.68 11.38 -13.59
C ARG A 196 12.32 11.65 -12.13
N LEU A 197 11.96 10.57 -11.44
CA LEU A 197 11.72 10.54 -10.01
C LEU A 197 12.97 10.96 -9.21
N ARG A 198 12.80 11.87 -8.24
CA ARG A 198 13.83 12.33 -7.30
C ARG A 198 13.26 12.48 -5.89
N LEU A 199 14.07 12.23 -4.86
CA LEU A 199 13.75 12.69 -3.50
C LEU A 199 14.49 13.98 -3.22
N THR A 200 13.82 14.92 -2.58
CA THR A 200 14.48 16.04 -1.90
C THR A 200 14.26 15.88 -0.40
N LYS A 201 15.33 15.80 0.37
CA LYS A 201 15.26 15.98 1.84
C LYS A 201 14.92 17.44 2.12
N ARG A 202 14.07 17.67 3.12
CA ARG A 202 13.91 19.00 3.73
C ARG A 202 14.99 19.21 4.75
#